data_AF-A0A422P2N7-F1
#
_entry.id   AF-A0A422P2N7-F1
#
_cell.length_a   1.000
_cell.length_b   1.000
_cell.length_c   1.000
_cell.angle_alpha   90.00
_cell.angle_beta   90.00
_cell.angle_gamma   90.00
#
_symmetry.space_group_name_H-M   'P 1'
#
loop_
_entity.id
_entity.type
_entity.pdbx_description
1 polymer ?
#
loop_
_entity_poly.entity_id
_entity_poly.type
_entity_poly.pdbx_seq_one_letter_code
_entity_poly.pdbx_strand_id
1 'polypeptide(L)'
;MTQFEQDATRAFQLLGSVRVQSAMLHRSTTFCLDRCLDTEELYTLLRTTQAPIRYRLNADLAEKKCVTNCGAKWDELYRMTNMRVNEDETRRVQFNAMSSMMEAMRQ
;
A
#
# COMPACT_ATOMS: atom_id res chain seq x y z
N MET A 1 1.45 23.02 26.15
CA MET A 1 2.20 22.56 24.97
C MET A 1 2.89 23.76 24.34
N THR A 2 4.21 23.74 24.25
CA THR A 2 5.03 24.84 23.71
C THR A 2 4.95 24.91 22.18
N GLN A 3 5.39 26.02 21.59
CA GLN A 3 5.45 26.17 20.13
C GLN A 3 6.33 25.08 19.48
N PHE A 4 7.46 24.78 20.12
CA PHE A 4 8.36 23.71 19.70
C PHE A 4 7.67 22.34 19.69
N GLU A 5 6.90 22.00 20.72
CA GLU A 5 6.16 20.73 20.80
C GLU A 5 5.09 20.63 19.71
N GLN A 6 4.43 21.74 19.37
CA GLN A 6 3.45 21.80 18.27
C GLN A 6 4.11 21.54 16.90
N ASP A 7 5.22 22.21 16.64
CA ASP A 7 5.94 22.08 15.37
C ASP A 7 6.57 20.68 15.22
N ALA A 8 7.13 20.14 16.31
CA ALA A 8 7.64 18.77 16.34
C ALA A 8 6.53 17.74 16.08
N THR A 9 5.35 17.91 16.67
CA THR A 9 4.19 17.02 16.46
C THR A 9 3.72 17.06 15.00
N ARG A 10 3.62 18.25 14.41
CA ARG A 10 3.24 18.40 12.99
C ARG A 10 4.27 17.77 12.05
N ALA A 11 5.56 18.01 12.31
CA ALA A 11 6.64 17.42 11.53
C ALA A 11 6.62 15.88 11.60
N PHE A 12 6.37 15.33 12.80
CA PHE A 12 6.25 13.88 12.99
C PHE A 12 5.06 13.29 12.21
N GLN A 13 3.90 13.95 12.26
CA GLN A 13 2.72 13.53 11.49
C GLN A 13 2.98 13.57 9.97
N LEU A 14 3.64 14.63 9.49
CA LEU A 14 4.02 14.77 8.08
C LEU A 14 5.02 13.69 7.63
N LEU A 15 6.06 13.44 8.42
CA LEU A 15 7.03 12.39 8.13
C LEU A 15 6.37 11.01 8.11
N GLY A 16 5.44 10.77 9.03
CA GLY A 16 4.63 9.55 9.06
C GLY A 16 3.83 9.36 7.77
N SER A 17 3.11 10.39 7.33
CA SER A 17 2.28 10.31 6.11
C SER A 17 3.11 10.08 4.84
N VAL A 18 4.26 10.76 4.71
CA VAL A 18 5.17 10.60 3.57
C VAL A 18 5.78 9.19 3.54
N ARG A 19 6.21 8.65 4.69
CA ARG A 19 6.75 7.27 4.75
C ARG A 19 5.72 6.23 4.35
N VAL A 20 4.48 6.42 4.79
CA VAL A 20 3.37 5.54 4.45
C VAL A 20 3.06 5.61 2.95
N GLN A 21 2.99 6.80 2.36
CA GLN A 21 2.82 6.96 0.90
C GLN A 21 3.97 6.32 0.10
N SER A 22 5.21 6.51 0.53
CA SER A 22 6.38 5.91 -0.12
C SER A 22 6.32 4.38 -0.07
N ALA A 23 5.99 3.80 1.09
CA ALA A 23 5.84 2.37 1.24
C ALA A 23 4.69 1.80 0.41
N MET A 24 3.58 2.53 0.29
CA MET A 24 2.45 2.15 -0.58
C MET A 24 2.86 2.08 -2.04
N LEU A 25 3.48 3.14 -2.56
CA LEU A 25 3.89 3.24 -3.97
C LEU A 25 4.90 2.16 -4.33
N HIS A 26 5.86 1.88 -3.45
CA HIS A 26 6.87 0.87 -3.73
C HIS A 26 6.28 -0.55 -3.75
N ARG A 27 5.49 -0.93 -2.73
CA ARG A 27 4.90 -2.27 -2.66
C ARG A 27 3.87 -2.53 -3.74
N SER A 28 3.03 -1.54 -4.06
CA SER A 28 2.01 -1.70 -5.10
C SER A 28 2.65 -1.94 -6.46
N THR A 29 3.69 -1.16 -6.78
CA THR A 29 4.43 -1.28 -8.03
C THR A 29 5.08 -2.65 -8.16
N THR A 30 5.87 -3.08 -7.17
CA THR A 30 6.53 -4.40 -7.20
C THR A 30 5.52 -5.53 -7.33
N PHE A 31 4.47 -5.54 -6.51
CA PHE A 31 3.44 -6.59 -6.54
C PHE A 31 2.75 -6.67 -7.91
N CYS A 32 2.38 -5.53 -8.49
CA CYS A 32 1.69 -5.53 -9.77
C CYS A 32 2.59 -5.90 -10.94
N LEU A 33 3.87 -5.54 -10.90
CA LEU A 33 4.85 -5.99 -11.89
C LEU A 33 5.04 -7.51 -11.81
N ASP A 34 5.28 -8.06 -10.62
CA ASP A 34 5.45 -9.50 -10.43
C ASP A 34 4.21 -10.30 -10.84
N ARG A 35 3.01 -9.74 -10.63
CA ARG A 35 1.75 -10.41 -10.96
C ARG A 35 1.39 -10.38 -12.45
N CYS A 36 1.74 -9.29 -13.14
CA CYS A 36 1.23 -8.98 -14.47
C CYS A 36 2.26 -9.10 -15.58
N LEU A 37 3.57 -8.98 -15.30
CA LEU A 37 4.59 -9.18 -16.31
C LEU A 37 4.85 -10.67 -16.47
N ASP A 38 4.81 -11.14 -17.71
CA ASP A 38 5.22 -12.49 -18.03
C ASP A 38 6.74 -12.57 -18.04
N THR A 39 7.30 -12.95 -16.90
CA THR A 39 8.74 -13.15 -16.77
C THR A 39 9.19 -14.45 -17.44
N GLU A 40 8.32 -15.45 -17.59
CA GLU A 40 8.66 -16.72 -18.24
C GLU A 40 8.91 -16.51 -19.74
N GLU A 41 8.07 -15.72 -20.40
CA GLU A 41 8.21 -15.38 -21.82
C GLU A 41 9.43 -14.46 -22.08
N LEU A 42 9.90 -13.70 -21.08
CA LEU A 42 11.15 -12.92 -21.17
C LEU A 42 12.40 -13.81 -21.18
N TYR A 43 12.39 -14.95 -20.48
CA TYR A 43 13.50 -15.91 -20.45
C TYR A 43 13.53 -16.82 -21.68
N THR A 44 12.43 -16.94 -22.39
CA THR A 44 12.39 -17.58 -23.71
C THR A 44 12.39 -16.51 -24.79
N LEU A 45 13.50 -16.30 -25.50
CA LEU A 45 13.68 -15.29 -26.58
C LEU A 45 12.59 -15.26 -27.69
N LEU A 46 11.56 -16.09 -27.62
CA LEU A 46 10.38 -16.16 -28.50
C LEU A 46 9.73 -14.80 -28.74
N ARG A 47 9.40 -14.04 -27.69
CA ARG A 47 8.70 -12.75 -27.83
C ARG A 47 9.57 -11.70 -28.52
N THR A 48 10.88 -11.68 -28.27
CA THR A 48 11.80 -10.65 -28.79
C THR A 48 12.37 -10.97 -30.18
N THR A 49 12.62 -12.24 -30.49
CA THR A 49 13.33 -12.65 -31.73
C THR A 49 12.44 -13.31 -32.78
N GLN A 50 11.36 -13.99 -32.40
CA GLN A 50 10.57 -14.81 -33.33
C GLN A 50 9.11 -14.36 -33.47
N ALA A 51 8.59 -13.58 -32.52
CA ALA A 51 7.20 -13.17 -32.55
C ALA A 51 6.94 -11.98 -33.52
N PRO A 52 5.88 -12.04 -34.35
CA PRO A 52 5.43 -10.91 -35.15
C PRO A 52 5.17 -9.67 -34.28
N ILE A 53 5.48 -8.47 -34.79
CA ILE A 53 5.32 -7.19 -34.05
C ILE A 53 3.91 -7.04 -33.47
N ARG A 54 2.88 -7.46 -34.23
CA ARG A 54 1.49 -7.40 -33.79
C ARG A 54 1.21 -8.24 -32.54
N TYR A 55 1.83 -9.42 -32.44
CA TYR A 55 1.71 -10.28 -31.25
C TYR A 55 2.32 -9.61 -30.04
N ARG A 56 3.55 -9.09 -30.17
CA ARG A 56 4.25 -8.35 -29.11
C ARG A 56 3.42 -7.18 -28.60
N LEU A 57 2.93 -6.34 -29.51
CA LEU A 57 2.13 -5.16 -29.16
C LEU A 57 0.87 -5.54 -28.38
N ASN A 58 0.19 -6.62 -28.77
CA ASN A 58 -1.01 -7.08 -28.07
C ASN A 58 -0.68 -7.59 -26.66
N ALA A 59 0.43 -8.30 -26.50
CA ALA A 59 0.89 -8.77 -25.19
C ALA A 59 1.29 -7.58 -24.29
N ASP A 60 2.04 -6.60 -24.80
CA ASP A 60 2.42 -5.39 -24.07
C ASP A 60 1.18 -4.61 -23.62
N LEU A 61 0.17 -4.49 -24.50
CA LEU A 61 -1.11 -3.85 -24.17
C LEU A 61 -1.89 -4.62 -23.10
N ALA A 62 -1.84 -5.95 -23.12
CA ALA A 62 -2.49 -6.79 -22.11
C ALA A 62 -1.79 -6.65 -20.74
N GLU A 63 -0.46 -6.67 -20.71
CA GLU A 63 0.33 -6.46 -19.49
C GLU A 63 0.09 -5.06 -18.92
N LYS A 64 0.11 -4.03 -19.76
CA LYS A 64 -0.21 -2.65 -19.35
C LYS A 64 -1.61 -2.57 -18.72
N LYS A 65 -2.61 -3.18 -19.36
CA LYS A 65 -3.98 -3.24 -18.83
C LYS A 65 -4.04 -3.99 -17.50
N CYS A 66 -3.28 -5.07 -17.36
CA CYS A 66 -3.18 -5.81 -16.09
C CYS A 66 -2.60 -4.93 -14.98
N VAL A 67 -1.46 -4.27 -15.22
CA VAL A 67 -0.81 -3.39 -14.22
C VAL A 67 -1.73 -2.25 -13.79
N THR A 68 -2.41 -1.59 -14.73
CA THR A 68 -3.38 -0.54 -14.42
C THR A 68 -4.52 -1.06 -13.51
N ASN A 69 -5.09 -2.21 -13.84
CA ASN A 69 -6.16 -2.81 -13.04
C ASN A 69 -5.66 -3.30 -11.67
N CYS A 70 -4.44 -3.82 -11.61
CA CYS A 70 -3.82 -4.26 -10.38
C CYS A 70 -3.61 -3.08 -9.42
N GLY A 71 -3.06 -1.97 -9.91
CA GLY A 71 -2.87 -0.76 -9.11
C GLY A 71 -4.19 -0.23 -8.53
N ALA A 72 -5.23 -0.14 -9.35
CA ALA A 72 -6.55 0.31 -8.90
C ALA A 72 -7.15 -0.60 -7.81
N LYS A 73 -6.98 -1.92 -7.92
CA LYS A 73 -7.43 -2.88 -6.90
C LYS A 73 -6.59 -2.81 -5.62
N TRP A 74 -5.28 -2.61 -5.77
CA TRP A 74 -4.37 -2.50 -4.64
C TRP A 74 -4.71 -1.31 -3.76
N ASP A 75 -4.96 -0.14 -4.36
CA ASP A 75 -5.31 1.08 -3.62
C ASP A 75 -6.58 0.89 -2.79
N GLU A 76 -7.61 0.26 -3.36
CA GLU A 76 -8.86 0.01 -2.62
C GLU A 76 -8.69 -1.03 -1.50
N LEU A 77 -8.00 -2.14 -1.78
CA LEU A 77 -7.69 -3.15 -0.75
C LEU A 77 -6.88 -2.56 0.40
N TYR A 78 -5.92 -1.71 0.08
CA TYR A 78 -5.10 -1.02 1.05
C TYR A 78 -5.94 -0.06 1.91
N ARG A 79 -6.78 0.77 1.28
CA ARG A 79 -7.68 1.70 1.98
C ARG A 79 -8.58 0.96 2.96
N MET A 80 -9.23 -0.11 2.52
CA MET A 80 -10.08 -0.95 3.38
C MET A 80 -9.31 -1.58 4.54
N THR A 81 -8.11 -2.11 4.27
CA THR A 81 -7.28 -2.75 5.28
C THR A 81 -6.83 -1.75 6.35
N ASN A 82 -6.40 -0.56 5.93
CA ASN A 82 -6.03 0.51 6.86
C ASN A 82 -7.17 0.96 7.74
N MET A 83 -8.37 1.16 7.17
CA MET A 83 -9.55 1.50 7.95
C MET A 83 -9.82 0.45 9.03
N ARG A 84 -9.82 -0.83 8.65
CA ARG A 84 -10.05 -1.93 9.58
C ARG A 84 -9.00 -1.98 10.70
N VAL A 85 -7.72 -1.91 10.36
CA VAL A 85 -6.63 -1.95 11.34
C VAL A 85 -6.71 -0.73 12.30
N ASN A 86 -7.01 0.46 11.78
CA ASN A 86 -7.18 1.65 12.61
C ASN A 86 -8.38 1.56 13.56
N GLU A 87 -9.50 1.01 13.08
CA GLU A 87 -10.68 0.77 13.92
C GLU A 87 -10.37 -0.22 15.05
N ASP A 88 -9.71 -1.34 14.73
CA ASP A 88 -9.32 -2.35 15.72
C ASP A 88 -8.34 -1.77 16.77
N GLU A 89 -7.33 -1.01 16.35
CA GLU A 89 -6.39 -0.37 17.28
C GLU A 89 -7.04 0.73 18.12
N THR A 90 -7.95 1.51 17.54
CA THR A 90 -8.70 2.53 18.26
C THR A 90 -9.57 1.90 19.35
N ARG A 91 -10.26 0.79 19.04
CA ARG A 91 -11.03 0.02 20.03
C ARG A 91 -10.13 -0.49 21.15
N ARG A 92 -8.93 -0.99 20.83
CA ARG A 92 -7.96 -1.47 21.82
C ARG A 92 -7.51 -0.36 22.76
N VAL A 93 -7.16 0.81 22.23
CA VAL A 93 -6.74 1.96 23.04
C VAL A 93 -7.88 2.46 23.92
N GLN A 94 -9.10 2.56 23.38
CA GLN A 94 -10.29 2.96 24.13
C GLN A 94 -10.60 1.98 25.27
N PHE A 95 -10.50 0.68 25.02
CA PHE A 95 -10.70 -0.35 26.03
C PHE A 95 -9.68 -0.25 27.17
N ASN A 96 -8.39 -0.07 26.82
CA ASN A 96 -7.33 0.10 27.80
C ASN A 96 -7.54 1.35 28.65
N ALA A 97 -7.89 2.48 28.03
CA ALA A 97 -8.17 3.73 28.75
C ALA A 97 -9.36 3.58 29.70
N MET A 98 -10.43 2.90 29.27
CA MET A 98 -11.60 2.63 30.10
C MET A 98 -11.27 1.71 31.29
N SER A 99 -10.45 0.68 31.07
CA SER A 99 -9.96 -0.20 32.14
C SER A 99 -9.15 0.57 33.17
N SER A 100 -8.20 1.40 32.74
CA SER A 100 -7.38 2.22 33.63
C SER A 100 -8.22 3.24 34.42
N MET A 101 -9.25 3.84 33.81
CA MET A 101 -10.18 4.72 34.53
C MET A 101 -10.99 3.97 35.59
N MET A 102 -11.45 2.75 35.29
CA MET A 102 -12.17 1.93 36.27
C MET A 102 -11.28 1.48 37.43
N GLU A 103 -10.01 1.16 37.16
CA GLU A 103 -9.02 0.86 38.21
C GLU A 103 -8.74 2.07 39.09
N ALA A 104 -8.57 3.26 38.49
CA ALA A 104 -8.36 4.51 39.22
C ALA A 104 -9.58 4.92 40.07
N MET A 105 -10.81 4.59 39.65
CA MET A 105 -12.03 4.84 40.45
C MET A 105 -12.24 3.84 41.60
N ARG A 106 -11.52 2.71 41.60
CA ARG A 106 -11.59 1.69 42.67
C ARG A 106 -10.58 1.92 43.79
N GLN A 107 -9.64 2.86 43.63
CA GLN A 107 -8.74 3.35 44.66
C GLN A 107 -9.32 4.61 45.31
#